data_AF-A0A5D2P643-F1
#
_entry.id   AF-A0A5D2P643-F1
#
_cell.length_a   1.000
_cell.length_b   1.000
_cell.length_c   1.000
_cell.angle_alpha   90.00
_cell.angle_beta   90.00
_cell.angle_gamma   90.00
#
_symmetry.space_group_name_H-M   'P 1'
#
loop_
_entity.id
_entity.type
_entity.pdbx_description
1 polymer ?
#
loop_
_entity_poly.entity_id
_entity_poly.type
_entity_poly.pdbx_seq_one_letter_code
_entity_poly.pdbx_strand_id
1 'polypeptide(L)'
;MSDQLACHKHGRSDLQYQYWRWQPHNCNLKRWNVTEMWEKLRGKRLMFVGDSLNRGQWISMVCLLQSVIPADKKSMTPNAQLTIFRAEEYNATVEFLWAPLLVESNSDDPVNHRLSERIIRPDSVLKHSSQWEHADILIFNSYLWWRQGPVKLLWSSEENGNCEELDGLGAMELAMGAWADWVASKVIPQKKRVFFVTMSPTHFWKHLQEYGAPTPIVTNDYIAPRM
;
A
#
# COMPACT_ATOMS: atom_id res chain seq x y z
N MET A 1 15.04 5.40 5.58
CA MET A 1 13.70 5.47 4.95
C MET A 1 13.69 6.65 4.00
N SER A 2 12.85 6.63 2.96
CA SER A 2 12.76 7.73 1.99
C SER A 2 12.28 9.02 2.67
N ASP A 3 12.91 10.16 2.36
CA ASP A 3 12.51 11.48 2.87
C ASP A 3 11.33 12.09 2.12
N GLN A 4 10.82 11.42 1.07
CA GLN A 4 9.69 11.92 0.24
C GLN A 4 8.44 12.30 1.05
N LEU A 5 8.26 11.73 2.25
CA LEU A 5 7.11 12.00 3.12
C LEU A 5 7.42 12.97 4.28
N ALA A 6 8.68 13.43 4.40
CA ALA A 6 9.14 14.32 5.47
C ALA A 6 8.80 15.79 5.17
N CYS A 7 7.51 16.12 5.10
CA CYS A 7 7.01 17.43 4.67
C CYS A 7 7.68 18.62 5.40
N HIS A 8 7.87 18.52 6.72
CA HIS A 8 8.53 19.56 7.52
C HIS A 8 10.01 19.76 7.13
N LYS A 9 10.74 18.66 6.90
CA LYS A 9 12.13 18.71 6.40
C LYS A 9 12.21 19.39 5.03
N HIS A 10 11.14 19.30 4.25
CA HIS A 10 11.00 19.94 2.94
C HIS A 10 10.28 21.30 2.97
N GLY A 11 10.19 21.96 4.13
CA GLY A 11 9.80 23.36 4.25
C GLY A 11 8.33 23.63 4.57
N ARG A 12 7.50 22.60 4.78
CA ARG A 12 6.12 22.80 5.28
C ARG A 12 6.14 23.22 6.75
N SER A 13 5.72 24.44 7.04
CA SER A 13 5.74 25.03 8.39
C SER A 13 4.45 24.81 9.18
N ASP A 14 3.30 24.64 8.53
CA ASP A 14 2.04 24.35 9.18
C ASP A 14 1.99 22.89 9.66
N LEU A 15 1.76 22.68 10.97
CA LEU A 15 1.71 21.34 11.58
C LEU A 15 0.29 20.89 11.94
N GLN A 16 -0.71 21.76 11.77
CA GLN A 16 -2.10 21.52 12.18
C GLN A 16 -2.70 20.25 11.57
N TYR A 17 -2.29 19.90 10.34
CA TYR A 17 -2.74 18.68 9.65
C TYR A 17 -2.39 17.38 10.42
N GLN A 18 -1.40 17.41 11.32
CA GLN A 18 -0.99 16.25 12.12
C GLN A 18 -1.87 15.99 13.36
N TYR A 19 -2.72 16.96 13.71
CA TYR A 19 -3.54 16.92 14.92
C TYR A 19 -4.98 16.45 14.66
N TRP A 20 -5.27 15.90 13.49
CA TRP A 20 -6.59 15.36 13.18
C TRP A 20 -6.68 13.88 13.48
N ARG A 21 -7.87 13.43 13.92
CA ARG A 21 -8.23 12.02 14.04
C ARG A 21 -9.57 11.76 13.39
N TRP A 22 -9.69 10.57 12.81
CA TRP A 22 -10.98 10.06 12.36
C TRP A 22 -11.84 9.62 13.57
N GLN A 23 -13.11 10.01 13.58
CA GLN A 23 -14.10 9.61 14.58
C GLN A 23 -15.26 8.87 13.89
N PRO A 24 -15.36 7.53 14.04
CA PRO A 24 -16.54 6.80 13.64
C PRO A 24 -17.78 7.25 14.44
N HIS A 25 -18.95 7.24 13.80
CA HIS A 25 -20.21 7.68 14.41
C HIS A 25 -20.60 6.91 15.68
N ASN A 26 -20.46 5.59 15.64
CA ASN A 26 -21.05 4.71 16.66
C ASN A 26 -20.01 4.09 17.61
N CYS A 27 -18.74 4.48 17.50
CA CYS A 27 -17.70 3.97 18.38
C CYS A 27 -16.47 4.88 18.42
N ASN A 28 -15.72 4.77 19.50
CA ASN A 28 -14.39 5.35 19.59
C ASN A 28 -13.36 4.36 19.05
N LEU A 29 -12.43 4.85 18.24
CA LEU A 29 -11.25 4.07 17.89
C LEU A 29 -10.45 3.80 19.17
N LYS A 30 -10.05 2.54 19.35
CA LYS A 30 -9.18 2.16 20.46
C LYS A 30 -7.89 3.00 20.40
N ARG A 31 -7.48 3.56 21.55
CA ARG A 31 -6.22 4.28 21.64
C ARG A 31 -5.07 3.39 21.17
N TRP A 32 -4.22 3.94 20.31
CA TRP A 32 -3.05 3.23 19.81
C TRP A 32 -2.16 2.76 20.97
N ASN A 33 -1.84 1.47 20.96
CA ASN A 33 -0.88 0.86 21.86
C ASN A 33 0.12 0.05 21.03
N VAL A 34 1.35 0.56 20.95
CA VAL A 34 2.41 -0.01 20.12
C VAL A 34 2.86 -1.39 20.60
N THR A 35 2.93 -1.61 21.91
CA THR A 35 3.28 -2.91 22.50
C THR A 35 2.22 -3.95 22.19
N GLU A 36 0.93 -3.59 22.32
CA GLU A 36 -0.16 -4.50 21.96
C GLU A 36 -0.11 -4.88 20.47
N MET A 37 0.20 -3.92 19.59
CA MET A 37 0.35 -4.21 18.16
C MET A 37 1.51 -5.17 17.91
N TRP A 38 2.66 -4.95 18.55
CA TRP A 38 3.80 -5.84 18.41
C TRP A 38 3.55 -7.24 18.96
N GLU A 39 2.83 -7.38 20.08
CA GLU A 39 2.42 -8.70 20.58
C GLU A 39 1.49 -9.44 19.61
N LYS A 40 0.58 -8.72 18.93
CA LYS A 40 -0.24 -9.31 17.86
C LYS A 40 0.59 -9.73 16.64
N LEU A 41 1.72 -9.06 16.40
CA LEU A 41 2.64 -9.36 15.31
C LEU A 41 3.74 -10.36 15.70
N ARG A 42 3.83 -10.78 16.96
CA ARG A 42 4.90 -11.65 17.44
C ARG A 42 4.95 -12.95 16.62
N GLY A 43 6.12 -13.24 16.05
CA GLY A 43 6.33 -14.39 15.18
C GLY A 43 5.62 -14.32 13.83
N LYS A 44 5.17 -13.14 13.38
CA LYS A 44 4.39 -12.96 12.15
C LYS A 44 5.04 -12.02 11.15
N ARG A 45 4.62 -12.17 9.89
CA ARG A 45 4.92 -11.29 8.77
C ARG A 45 3.69 -10.47 8.38
N LEU A 46 3.76 -9.16 8.58
CA LEU A 46 2.79 -8.20 8.07
C LEU A 46 3.33 -7.62 6.75
N MET A 47 2.62 -7.81 5.64
CA MET A 47 3.07 -7.36 4.33
C MET A 47 2.04 -6.45 3.65
N PHE A 48 2.53 -5.29 3.24
CA PHE A 48 1.85 -4.36 2.34
C PHE A 48 2.23 -4.70 0.91
N VAL A 49 1.25 -4.74 0.01
CA VAL A 49 1.43 -5.11 -1.39
C VAL A 49 0.69 -4.10 -2.27
N GLY A 50 1.42 -3.40 -3.13
CA GLY A 50 0.75 -2.49 -4.05
C GLY A 50 1.65 -1.41 -4.61
N ASP A 51 1.03 -0.25 -4.82
CA ASP A 51 1.66 0.94 -5.42
C ASP A 51 2.32 1.86 -4.36
N SER A 52 2.76 3.04 -4.82
CA SER A 52 3.43 4.03 -3.98
C SER A 52 2.61 4.56 -2.80
N LEU A 53 1.27 4.55 -2.87
CA LEU A 53 0.41 4.99 -1.78
C LEU A 53 0.40 3.94 -0.66
N ASN A 54 0.40 2.67 -1.02
CA ASN A 54 0.53 1.58 -0.07
C ASN A 54 1.93 1.56 0.58
N ARG A 55 2.98 1.91 -0.17
CA ARG A 55 4.30 2.17 0.39
C ARG A 55 4.27 3.29 1.45
N GLY A 56 3.49 4.34 1.20
CA GLY A 56 3.29 5.42 2.19
C GLY A 56 2.64 4.93 3.48
N GLN A 57 1.63 4.05 3.37
CA GLN A 57 1.00 3.43 4.53
C GLN A 57 1.95 2.48 5.28
N TRP A 58 2.77 1.71 4.55
CA TRP A 58 3.83 0.89 5.15
C TRP A 58 4.83 1.75 5.93
N ILE A 59 5.32 2.87 5.36
CA ILE A 59 6.22 3.80 6.06
C ILE A 59 5.56 4.33 7.34
N SER A 60 4.27 4.70 7.27
CA SER A 60 3.51 5.14 8.45
C SER A 60 3.46 4.05 9.54
N MET A 61 3.17 2.80 9.17
CA MET A 61 3.15 1.67 10.09
C MET A 61 4.52 1.41 10.73
N VAL A 62 5.59 1.43 9.93
CA VAL A 62 6.97 1.29 10.45
C VAL A 62 7.28 2.40 11.44
N CYS A 63 6.95 3.66 11.13
CA CYS A 63 7.17 4.79 12.03
C CYS A 63 6.40 4.67 13.36
N LEU A 64 5.14 4.22 13.33
CA LEU A 64 4.34 3.98 14.53
C LEU A 64 4.96 2.88 15.42
N LEU A 65 5.46 1.82 14.80
CA LEU A 65 5.92 0.62 15.47
C LEU A 65 7.38 0.71 15.96
N GLN A 66 8.28 1.31 15.18
CA GLN A 66 9.72 1.30 15.48
C GLN A 66 10.11 2.13 16.72
N SER A 67 9.20 2.97 17.20
CA SER A 67 9.44 3.97 18.27
C SER A 67 9.85 3.33 19.60
N VAL A 68 9.45 2.07 19.83
CA VAL A 68 9.75 1.31 21.05
C VAL A 68 10.79 0.21 20.86
N ILE A 69 11.34 0.07 19.64
CA ILE A 69 12.35 -0.95 19.35
C ILE A 69 13.75 -0.31 19.42
N PRO A 70 14.66 -0.84 20.26
CA PRO A 70 16.05 -0.39 20.33
C PRO A 70 16.75 -0.41 18.96
N ALA A 71 17.71 0.49 18.77
CA ALA A 71 18.39 0.66 17.48
C ALA A 71 19.16 -0.60 17.05
N ASP A 72 19.75 -1.33 18.00
CA ASP A 72 20.48 -2.58 17.80
C ASP A 72 19.57 -3.81 17.68
N LYS A 73 18.24 -3.64 17.84
CA LYS A 73 17.23 -4.71 17.76
C LYS A 73 16.28 -4.58 16.57
N LYS A 74 16.59 -3.66 15.65
CA LYS A 74 15.83 -3.47 14.42
C LYS A 74 16.74 -3.34 13.21
N SER A 75 16.25 -3.82 12.07
CA SER A 75 16.94 -3.71 10.79
C SER A 75 15.95 -3.44 9.66
N MET A 76 16.46 -2.91 8.56
CA MET A 76 15.68 -2.68 7.35
C MET A 76 16.54 -3.05 6.14
N THR A 77 15.99 -3.83 5.22
CA THR A 77 16.69 -4.16 3.97
C THR A 77 16.83 -2.91 3.08
N PRO A 78 17.80 -2.91 2.14
CA PRO A 78 17.86 -1.89 1.10
C PRO A 78 16.55 -1.81 0.30
N ASN A 79 16.35 -0.67 -0.36
CA ASN A 79 15.20 -0.47 -1.23
C ASN A 79 15.27 -1.44 -2.42
N ALA A 80 14.35 -2.39 -2.46
CA ALA A 80 14.23 -3.43 -3.48
C ALA A 80 12.75 -3.69 -3.74
N GLN A 81 12.44 -4.65 -4.62
CA GLN A 81 11.05 -5.04 -4.89
C GLN A 81 10.34 -5.42 -3.58
N LEU A 82 11.03 -6.18 -2.72
CA LEU A 82 10.61 -6.48 -1.36
C LEU A 82 11.50 -5.74 -0.35
N THR A 83 10.89 -4.87 0.44
CA THR A 83 11.54 -4.15 1.55
C THR A 83 11.04 -4.68 2.88
N ILE A 84 11.95 -5.11 3.76
CA ILE A 84 11.63 -5.78 5.04
C ILE A 84 12.16 -4.93 6.18
N PHE A 85 11.27 -4.48 7.07
CA PHE A 85 11.63 -4.01 8.41
C PHE A 85 11.48 -5.16 9.40
N ARG A 86 12.50 -5.42 10.22
CA ARG A 86 12.52 -6.51 11.21
C ARG A 86 12.67 -5.95 12.62
N ALA A 87 11.87 -6.48 13.56
CA ALA A 87 12.03 -6.27 14.99
C ALA A 87 12.41 -7.60 15.65
N GLU A 88 13.64 -7.69 16.17
CA GLU A 88 14.22 -8.95 16.64
C GLU A 88 13.50 -9.50 17.89
N GLU A 89 13.20 -8.62 18.86
CA GLU A 89 12.57 -8.98 20.14
C GLU A 89 11.18 -9.61 19.98
N TYR A 90 10.50 -9.29 18.88
CA TYR A 90 9.18 -9.83 18.54
C TYR A 90 9.25 -10.97 17.52
N ASN A 91 10.43 -11.23 16.94
CA ASN A 91 10.60 -12.11 15.80
C ASN A 91 9.55 -11.80 14.70
N ALA A 92 9.38 -10.52 14.38
CA ALA A 92 8.29 -10.02 13.55
C ALA A 92 8.83 -9.12 12.43
N THR A 93 8.10 -9.08 11.31
CA THR A 93 8.44 -8.23 10.16
C THR A 93 7.26 -7.38 9.70
N VAL A 94 7.60 -6.19 9.19
CA VAL A 94 6.69 -5.27 8.51
C VAL A 94 7.26 -4.99 7.12
N GLU A 95 6.61 -5.52 6.10
CA GLU A 95 7.16 -5.68 4.75
C GLU A 95 6.38 -4.86 3.74
N PHE A 96 7.05 -4.42 2.68
CA PHE A 96 6.44 -3.80 1.51
C PHE A 96 6.91 -4.50 0.24
N LEU A 97 5.95 -5.00 -0.55
CA LEU A 97 6.18 -5.55 -1.87
C LEU A 97 5.66 -4.61 -2.95
N TRP A 98 6.55 -4.19 -3.85
CA TRP A 98 6.19 -3.45 -5.04
C TRP A 98 5.50 -4.37 -6.07
N ALA A 99 4.19 -4.20 -6.19
CA ALA A 99 3.34 -4.88 -7.16
C ALA A 99 2.16 -3.94 -7.49
N PRO A 100 2.42 -2.83 -8.21
CA PRO A 100 1.49 -1.70 -8.27
C PRO A 100 0.17 -2.03 -8.98
N LEU A 101 0.16 -3.03 -9.86
CA LEU A 101 -1.02 -3.53 -10.57
C LEU A 101 -1.46 -4.93 -10.07
N LEU A 102 -0.83 -5.45 -9.00
CA LEU A 102 -0.99 -6.79 -8.41
C LEU A 102 -0.61 -7.96 -9.33
N VAL A 103 -1.09 -7.96 -10.57
CA VAL A 103 -0.67 -8.88 -11.62
C VAL A 103 0.71 -8.50 -12.18
N GLU A 104 1.34 -9.42 -12.90
CA GLU A 104 2.60 -9.18 -13.60
C GLU A 104 2.46 -8.03 -14.60
N SER A 105 3.45 -7.13 -14.60
CA SER A 105 3.47 -5.97 -15.49
C SER A 105 4.88 -5.57 -15.89
N ASN A 106 4.98 -4.77 -16.95
CA ASN A 106 6.22 -4.09 -17.31
C ASN A 106 6.65 -3.02 -16.29
N SER A 107 5.84 -2.78 -15.26
CA SER A 107 6.05 -1.74 -14.25
C SER A 107 6.39 -2.31 -12.86
N ASP A 108 6.82 -3.57 -12.79
CA ASP A 108 7.16 -4.27 -11.55
C ASP A 108 8.60 -3.97 -11.05
N ASP A 109 9.39 -3.20 -11.79
CA ASP A 109 10.70 -2.75 -11.33
C ASP A 109 10.55 -1.60 -10.31
N PRO A 110 11.03 -1.71 -9.06
CA PRO A 110 10.81 -0.69 -8.04
C PRO A 110 11.46 0.68 -8.36
N VAL A 111 12.35 0.76 -9.35
CA VAL A 111 13.06 1.97 -9.79
C VAL A 111 12.63 2.41 -11.19
N ASN A 112 12.65 1.50 -12.16
CA ASN A 112 12.43 1.77 -13.59
C ASN A 112 11.00 1.41 -14.06
N HIS A 113 9.98 1.80 -13.29
CA HIS A 113 8.58 1.44 -13.55
C HIS A 113 7.73 2.52 -14.24
N ARG A 114 8.32 3.67 -14.58
CA ARG A 114 7.60 4.77 -15.24
C ARG A 114 7.80 4.68 -16.74
N LEU A 115 7.00 3.85 -17.37
CA LEU A 115 7.01 3.61 -18.81
C LEU A 115 5.89 4.40 -19.49
N SER A 116 6.07 4.72 -20.77
CA SER A 116 5.07 5.43 -21.59
C SER A 116 3.82 4.59 -21.84
N GLU A 117 4.00 3.26 -21.91
CA GLU A 117 2.94 2.30 -22.10
C GLU A 117 2.86 1.35 -20.90
N ARG A 118 1.64 1.01 -20.51
CA ARG A 118 1.36 0.08 -19.43
C ARG A 118 0.93 -1.25 -20.03
N ILE A 119 1.68 -2.31 -19.73
CA ILE A 119 1.41 -3.66 -20.21
C ILE A 119 1.25 -4.57 -18.99
N ILE A 120 0.15 -5.33 -18.94
CA ILE A 120 -0.13 -6.31 -17.88
C ILE A 120 -0.35 -7.70 -18.46
N ARG A 121 -0.11 -8.72 -17.63
CA ARG A 121 -0.64 -10.08 -17.82
C ARG A 121 -1.84 -10.25 -16.89
N PRO A 122 -3.07 -10.01 -17.35
CA PRO A 122 -4.23 -9.81 -16.48
C PRO A 122 -4.60 -11.03 -15.62
N ASP A 123 -4.14 -12.22 -15.99
CA ASP A 123 -4.39 -13.51 -15.33
C ASP A 123 -3.18 -14.03 -14.52
N SER A 124 -2.03 -13.36 -14.56
CA SER A 124 -0.81 -13.82 -13.88
C SER A 124 -0.52 -13.05 -12.61
N VAL A 125 -0.86 -13.65 -11.46
CA VAL A 125 -0.39 -13.21 -10.13
C VAL A 125 0.72 -14.08 -9.57
N LEU A 126 1.09 -15.16 -10.26
CA LEU A 126 1.90 -16.25 -9.70
C LEU A 126 3.28 -15.78 -9.23
N LYS A 127 4.00 -15.03 -10.07
CA LYS A 127 5.32 -14.47 -9.74
C LYS A 127 5.27 -13.65 -8.46
N HIS A 128 4.32 -12.72 -8.33
CA HIS A 128 4.18 -11.91 -7.12
C HIS A 128 3.70 -12.74 -5.92
N SER A 129 2.78 -13.66 -6.17
CA SER A 129 2.18 -14.45 -5.09
C SER A 129 3.13 -15.36 -4.37
N SER A 130 4.17 -15.86 -5.05
CA SER A 130 5.26 -16.62 -4.42
C SER A 130 5.96 -15.85 -3.29
N GLN A 131 5.90 -14.51 -3.30
CA GLN A 131 6.49 -13.69 -2.24
C GLN A 131 5.52 -13.43 -1.09
N TRP A 132 4.24 -13.16 -1.39
CA TRP A 132 3.24 -12.80 -0.38
C TRP A 132 2.48 -14.00 0.21
N GLU A 133 2.57 -15.18 -0.40
CA GLU A 133 1.85 -16.38 0.04
C GLU A 133 2.30 -16.87 1.42
N HIS A 134 3.52 -16.53 1.84
CA HIS A 134 4.06 -16.90 3.14
C HIS A 134 3.89 -15.83 4.23
N ALA A 135 3.22 -14.71 3.93
CA ALA A 135 2.90 -13.70 4.95
C ALA A 135 1.61 -14.06 5.71
N ASP A 136 1.57 -13.74 7.00
CA ASP A 136 0.42 -13.99 7.89
C ASP A 136 -0.70 -12.96 7.73
N ILE A 137 -0.32 -11.72 7.48
CA ILE A 137 -1.23 -10.59 7.35
C ILE A 137 -0.87 -9.84 6.06
N LEU A 138 -1.84 -9.73 5.16
CA LEU A 138 -1.69 -9.05 3.87
C LEU A 138 -2.56 -7.80 3.81
N ILE A 139 -1.97 -6.70 3.34
CA ILE A 139 -2.66 -5.44 3.10
C ILE A 139 -2.39 -5.03 1.65
N PHE A 140 -3.37 -5.24 0.78
CA PHE A 140 -3.28 -4.93 -0.64
C PHE A 140 -3.79 -3.51 -0.94
N ASN A 141 -3.28 -2.93 -2.02
CA ASN A 141 -3.84 -1.71 -2.63
C ASN A 141 -3.43 -1.62 -4.10
N SER A 142 -4.34 -1.22 -4.96
CA SER A 142 -4.02 -0.87 -6.35
C SER A 142 -5.09 0.07 -6.89
N TYR A 143 -4.71 1.29 -7.27
CA TYR A 143 -5.67 2.23 -7.85
C TYR A 143 -5.04 3.29 -8.75
N LEU A 144 -4.01 3.99 -8.26
CA LEU A 144 -3.58 5.25 -8.86
C LEU A 144 -3.16 5.11 -10.33
N TRP A 145 -2.62 3.94 -10.66
CA TRP A 145 -1.99 3.65 -11.94
C TRP A 145 -2.97 3.30 -13.04
N TRP A 146 -4.13 2.75 -12.68
CA TRP A 146 -5.24 2.49 -13.59
C TRP A 146 -5.87 3.78 -14.13
N ARG A 147 -5.65 4.92 -13.46
CA ARG A 147 -6.18 6.22 -13.92
C ARG A 147 -5.32 6.92 -14.98
N GLN A 148 -4.17 6.37 -15.33
CA GLN A 148 -3.18 7.07 -16.15
C GLN A 148 -3.40 6.94 -17.65
N GLY A 149 -4.38 6.13 -18.06
CA GLY A 149 -4.71 5.92 -19.47
C GLY A 149 -5.02 4.46 -19.77
N PRO A 150 -5.00 4.09 -21.07
CA PRO A 150 -5.24 2.73 -21.50
C PRO A 150 -4.14 1.77 -21.05
N VAL A 151 -4.49 0.48 -21.01
CA VAL A 151 -3.63 -0.62 -20.59
C VAL A 151 -3.66 -1.71 -21.65
N LYS A 152 -2.48 -2.14 -22.07
CA LYS A 152 -2.30 -3.24 -23.00
C LYS A 152 -2.28 -4.58 -22.26
N LEU A 153 -2.99 -5.56 -22.80
CA LEU A 153 -3.08 -6.91 -22.26
C LEU A 153 -2.14 -7.84 -23.04
N LEU A 154 -1.32 -8.57 -22.28
CA LEU A 154 -0.45 -9.60 -22.82
C LEU A 154 -0.87 -10.96 -22.26
N TRP A 155 -1.67 -11.69 -23.02
CA TRP A 155 -2.21 -13.00 -22.63
C TRP A 155 -1.19 -14.15 -22.76
N SER A 156 -0.21 -14.05 -23.67
CA SER A 156 0.80 -15.08 -23.90
C SER A 156 2.22 -14.53 -23.70
N SER A 157 3.18 -15.44 -23.51
CA SER A 157 4.60 -15.09 -23.46
C SER A 157 5.23 -14.86 -24.84
N GLU A 158 4.45 -14.86 -25.92
CA GLU A 158 4.96 -14.71 -27.27
C GLU A 158 5.22 -13.23 -27.59
N GLU A 159 6.40 -12.93 -28.13
CA GLU A 159 6.86 -11.56 -28.43
C GLU A 159 5.99 -10.81 -29.45
N ASN A 160 5.12 -11.52 -30.19
CA ASN A 160 4.21 -10.97 -31.21
C ASN A 160 2.72 -11.17 -30.89
N GLY A 161 2.37 -11.40 -29.62
CA GLY A 161 0.96 -11.48 -29.23
C GLY A 161 0.20 -10.20 -29.58
N ASN A 162 -1.00 -10.33 -30.15
CA ASN A 162 -1.91 -9.19 -30.31
C ASN A 162 -2.17 -8.57 -28.93
N CYS A 163 -1.68 -7.35 -28.73
CA CYS A 163 -1.96 -6.59 -27.52
C CYS A 163 -3.35 -5.96 -27.67
N GLU A 164 -4.35 -6.57 -27.03
CA GLU A 164 -5.63 -5.91 -26.80
C GLU A 164 -5.40 -4.71 -25.86
N GLU A 165 -6.14 -3.63 -26.10
CA GLU A 165 -6.07 -2.45 -25.26
C GLU A 165 -7.42 -2.24 -24.59
N LEU A 166 -7.41 -2.10 -23.27
CA LEU A 166 -8.57 -1.71 -22.49
C LEU A 166 -8.36 -0.34 -21.87
N ASP A 167 -9.45 0.31 -21.50
CA ASP A 167 -9.36 1.40 -20.54
C ASP A 167 -8.86 0.87 -19.18
N GLY A 168 -8.36 1.77 -18.34
CA GLY A 168 -7.78 1.38 -17.07
C GLY A 168 -8.78 0.73 -16.11
N LEU A 169 -10.08 1.00 -16.24
CA LEU A 169 -11.11 0.37 -15.40
C LEU A 169 -11.33 -1.09 -15.80
N GLY A 170 -11.48 -1.37 -17.10
CA GLY A 170 -11.65 -2.73 -17.61
C GLY A 170 -10.42 -3.59 -17.33
N ALA A 171 -9.22 -3.03 -17.50
CA ALA A 171 -7.99 -3.74 -17.15
C ALA A 171 -7.86 -3.99 -15.63
N MET A 172 -8.30 -3.04 -14.79
CA MET A 172 -8.33 -3.21 -13.34
C MET A 172 -9.31 -4.32 -12.94
N GLU A 173 -10.48 -4.39 -13.57
CA GLU A 173 -11.47 -5.44 -13.29
C GLU A 173 -10.90 -6.84 -13.51
N LEU A 174 -10.20 -7.06 -14.63
CA LEU A 174 -9.53 -8.33 -14.92
C LEU A 174 -8.45 -8.66 -13.88
N ALA A 175 -7.56 -7.72 -13.58
CA ALA A 175 -6.48 -7.93 -12.61
C ALA A 175 -7.01 -8.20 -11.19
N MET A 176 -8.09 -7.50 -10.80
CA MET A 176 -8.76 -7.72 -9.52
C MET A 176 -9.48 -9.07 -9.48
N GLY A 177 -10.02 -9.55 -10.60
CA GLY A 177 -10.56 -10.90 -10.73
C GLY A 177 -9.51 -11.97 -10.44
N ALA A 178 -8.35 -11.90 -11.12
CA ALA A 178 -7.24 -12.84 -10.88
C ALA A 178 -6.71 -12.80 -9.44
N TRP A 179 -6.61 -11.61 -8.84
CA TRP A 179 -6.26 -11.46 -7.43
C TRP A 179 -7.32 -12.09 -6.50
N ALA A 180 -8.61 -11.88 -6.77
CA ALA A 180 -9.70 -12.42 -5.98
C ALA A 180 -9.72 -13.96 -6.04
N ASP A 181 -9.49 -14.54 -7.21
CA ASP A 181 -9.38 -15.99 -7.39
C ASP A 181 -8.18 -16.57 -6.61
N TRP A 182 -7.06 -15.87 -6.58
CA TRP A 182 -5.93 -16.25 -5.73
C TRP A 182 -6.29 -16.20 -4.24
N VAL A 183 -6.98 -15.14 -3.80
CA VAL A 183 -7.44 -15.04 -2.41
C VAL A 183 -8.37 -16.21 -2.07
N ALA A 184 -9.37 -16.48 -2.91
CA ALA A 184 -10.34 -17.56 -2.71
C ALA A 184 -9.68 -18.95 -2.67
N SER A 185 -8.63 -19.17 -3.47
CA SER A 185 -7.97 -20.48 -3.60
C SER A 185 -6.86 -20.73 -2.59
N LYS A 186 -6.18 -19.68 -2.07
CA LYS A 186 -4.97 -19.83 -1.23
C LYS A 186 -5.14 -19.35 0.21
N VAL A 187 -6.12 -18.49 0.49
CA VAL A 187 -6.26 -17.86 1.82
C VAL A 187 -7.14 -18.73 2.72
N ILE A 188 -6.55 -19.22 3.81
CA ILE A 188 -7.29 -19.88 4.90
C ILE A 188 -7.58 -18.83 5.98
N PRO A 189 -8.84 -18.37 6.16
CA PRO A 189 -9.15 -17.21 7.01
C PRO A 189 -8.73 -17.32 8.48
N GLN A 190 -8.62 -18.55 9.00
CA GLN A 190 -8.17 -18.84 10.36
C GLN A 190 -6.66 -18.65 10.53
N LYS A 191 -5.89 -18.79 9.45
CA LYS A 191 -4.42 -18.71 9.45
C LYS A 191 -3.91 -17.37 8.92
N LYS A 192 -4.63 -16.78 7.97
CA LYS A 192 -4.20 -15.60 7.23
C LYS A 192 -5.28 -14.53 7.23
N ARG A 193 -4.87 -13.28 7.51
CA ARG A 193 -5.75 -12.11 7.40
C ARG A 193 -5.42 -11.33 6.15
N VAL A 194 -6.44 -10.93 5.40
CA VAL A 194 -6.30 -10.16 4.16
C VAL A 194 -7.14 -8.90 4.28
N PHE A 195 -6.54 -7.77 3.95
CA PHE A 195 -7.18 -6.47 3.85
C PHE A 195 -6.93 -5.90 2.46
N PHE A 196 -7.88 -5.11 1.97
CA PHE A 196 -7.71 -4.31 0.77
C PHE A 196 -7.98 -2.85 1.11
N VAL A 197 -6.99 -2.00 0.89
CA VAL A 197 -7.09 -0.56 1.08
C VAL A 197 -7.69 0.03 -0.18
N THR A 198 -8.82 0.71 -0.01
CA THR A 198 -9.58 1.30 -1.12
C THR A 198 -8.83 2.45 -1.79
N MET A 199 -9.47 3.02 -2.79
CA MET A 199 -8.98 4.15 -3.59
C MET A 199 -8.54 5.32 -2.69
N SER A 200 -7.29 5.76 -2.86
CA SER A 200 -6.79 6.98 -2.23
C SER A 200 -7.07 8.18 -3.14
N PRO A 201 -7.73 9.24 -2.63
CA PRO A 201 -8.15 10.39 -3.43
C PRO A 201 -6.96 11.24 -3.85
N THR A 202 -7.16 12.04 -4.91
CA THR A 202 -6.19 13.03 -5.38
C THR A 202 -6.84 14.39 -5.49
N HIS A 203 -6.11 15.42 -5.07
CA HIS A 203 -6.59 16.79 -5.00
C HIS A 203 -5.77 17.64 -5.97
N PHE A 204 -6.17 17.66 -7.25
CA PHE A 204 -5.38 18.26 -8.33
C PHE A 204 -5.78 19.70 -8.73
N TRP A 205 -6.96 20.19 -8.33
CA TRP A 205 -7.51 21.46 -8.84
C TRP A 205 -7.87 22.43 -7.72
N LYS A 206 -7.43 23.69 -7.87
CA LYS A 206 -7.61 24.79 -6.92
C LYS A 206 -9.08 25.14 -6.60
N HIS A 207 -10.01 24.86 -7.51
CA HIS A 207 -11.44 25.18 -7.30
C HIS A 207 -12.18 24.18 -6.41
N LEU A 208 -11.59 23.02 -6.10
CA LEU A 208 -12.16 22.02 -5.19
C LEU A 208 -11.41 21.94 -3.85
N GLN A 209 -10.23 22.57 -3.73
CA GLN A 209 -9.45 22.75 -2.49
C GLN A 209 -8.15 23.52 -2.76
N GLU A 210 -7.69 24.29 -1.77
CA GLU A 210 -6.34 24.85 -1.78
C GLU A 210 -5.30 23.72 -1.66
N TYR A 211 -4.42 23.61 -2.65
CA TYR A 211 -3.19 22.83 -2.49
C TYR A 211 -2.42 23.34 -1.27
N GLY A 212 -2.15 22.46 -0.32
CA GLY A 212 -1.49 22.85 0.93
C GLY A 212 -2.41 23.45 1.99
N ALA A 213 -3.74 23.29 1.86
CA ALA A 213 -4.67 23.66 2.92
C ALA A 213 -4.25 23.01 4.25
N PRO A 214 -4.09 23.79 5.34
CA PRO A 214 -3.74 23.27 6.66
C PRO A 214 -4.93 22.57 7.33
N THR A 215 -6.14 22.82 6.84
CA THR A 215 -7.40 22.37 7.41
C THR A 215 -8.15 21.43 6.45
N PRO A 216 -8.76 20.35 6.97
CA PRO A 216 -9.59 19.45 6.17
C PRO A 216 -10.91 20.13 5.79
N ILE A 217 -11.60 19.59 4.78
CA ILE A 217 -13.00 19.95 4.53
C ILE A 217 -13.83 19.42 5.70
N VAL A 218 -14.43 20.32 6.48
CA VAL A 218 -15.35 19.99 7.58
C VAL A 218 -16.76 20.30 7.12
N THR A 219 -17.32 19.44 6.28
CA THR A 219 -18.74 19.51 5.89
C THR A 219 -19.60 18.42 6.54
N ASN A 220 -18.96 17.45 7.23
CA ASN A 220 -19.61 16.36 7.97
C ASN A 220 -18.78 15.93 9.21
N ASP A 221 -19.46 15.39 10.23
CA ASP A 221 -18.99 15.13 11.62
C ASP A 221 -17.85 14.11 11.84
N TYR A 222 -17.14 13.70 10.78
CA TYR A 222 -16.21 12.56 10.87
C TYR A 222 -14.79 12.90 11.33
N ILE A 223 -14.44 14.18 11.39
CA ILE A 223 -13.09 14.64 11.68
C ILE A 223 -13.11 15.45 12.97
N ALA A 224 -12.36 14.99 13.97
CA ALA A 224 -12.22 15.67 15.25
C ALA A 224 -10.77 16.13 15.47
N PRO A 225 -10.54 17.29 16.10
CA PRO A 225 -9.22 17.63 16.60
C PRO A 225 -8.79 16.62 17.67
N ARG A 226 -7.50 16.28 17.69
CA ARG A 226 -6.88 15.66 18.86
C ARG A 226 -6.87 16.71 19.97
N MET A 227 -7.60 16.42 21.06
CA MET A 227 -7.34 17.05 22.36
C MET A 227 -6.01 16.54 22.90
#